data_AF-A0A8T3VDU3-F1
#
_entry.id   AF-A0A8T3VDU3-F1
#
_cell.length_a   1.000
_cell.length_b   1.000
_cell.length_c   1.000
_cell.angle_alpha   90.00
_cell.angle_beta   90.00
_cell.angle_gamma   90.00
#
_symmetry.space_group_name_H-M   'P 1'
#
loop_
_entity.id
_entity.type
_entity.pdbx_description
1 polymer ?
#
loop_
_entity_poly.entity_id
_entity_poly.type
_entity_poly.pdbx_seq_one_letter_code
_entity_poly.pdbx_strand_id
1 'polypeptide(L)'
;MNIKNLILIIAIIVVVVGACVFLISHIPHPKADSKIVMTSNATLTEGDNFTVKLTDLNGTPLSNQKINVTIVSGSNGSLQKSLVSDAKGEAGFEVDTSAIGNCAVMVKYAGNDEFNGCNMTENVRIEQKVVIINTNSTNILANNTTYSSVETYEDNYNYYYEGDVQTYVD
;
A
#
# COMPACT_ATOMS: atom_id res chain seq x y z
N MET A 1 44.33 -6.31 57.18
CA MET A 1 44.47 -6.81 55.78
C MET A 1 45.74 -6.22 55.19
N ASN A 2 46.58 -7.04 54.57
CA ASN A 2 47.84 -6.64 53.95
C ASN A 2 47.61 -6.05 52.54
N ILE A 3 48.46 -5.11 52.13
CA ILE A 3 48.38 -4.44 50.82
C ILE A 3 48.31 -5.43 49.64
N LYS A 4 49.01 -6.57 49.74
CA LYS A 4 48.97 -7.62 48.71
C LYS A 4 47.58 -8.23 48.53
N ASN A 5 46.88 -8.51 49.63
CA ASN A 5 45.52 -9.06 49.57
C ASN A 5 44.52 -7.98 49.14
N LEU A 6 44.76 -6.71 49.51
CA LEU A 6 43.94 -5.58 49.05
C LEU A 6 44.03 -5.39 47.52
N ILE A 7 45.24 -5.41 46.96
CA ILE A 7 45.46 -5.29 45.50
C ILE A 7 44.81 -6.46 44.75
N LEU A 8 44.96 -7.69 45.27
CA LEU A 8 44.35 -8.88 44.68
C LEU A 8 42.82 -8.77 44.63
N ILE A 9 42.20 -8.31 45.71
CA ILE A 9 40.74 -8.13 45.79
C ILE A 9 40.26 -7.07 44.79
N ILE A 10 40.97 -5.94 44.67
CA ILE A 10 40.62 -4.89 43.71
C ILE A 10 40.72 -5.39 42.26
N ALA A 11 41.79 -6.13 41.93
CA ALA A 11 41.95 -6.71 40.60
C ALA A 11 40.82 -7.68 40.25
N ILE A 12 40.39 -8.51 41.19
CA ILE A 12 39.25 -9.42 41.01
C ILE A 12 37.95 -8.62 40.80
N ILE A 13 37.70 -7.58 41.59
CA ILE A 13 36.51 -6.74 41.45
C ILE A 13 36.45 -6.09 40.07
N VAL A 14 37.56 -5.53 39.58
CA VAL A 14 37.61 -4.88 38.25
C VAL A 14 37.30 -5.89 37.14
N VAL A 15 37.86 -7.11 37.23
CA VAL A 15 37.58 -8.18 36.26
C VAL A 15 36.12 -8.61 36.31
N VAL A 16 35.55 -8.77 37.51
CA VAL A 16 34.15 -9.16 37.70
C VAL A 16 33.20 -8.09 37.18
N VAL A 17 33.42 -6.82 37.53
CA VAL A 17 32.59 -5.70 37.05
C VAL A 17 32.70 -5.56 35.53
N GLY A 18 33.91 -5.66 34.97
CA GLY A 18 34.12 -5.64 33.53
C GLY A 18 33.39 -6.77 32.80
N ALA A 19 33.46 -8.00 33.33
CA ALA A 19 32.73 -9.14 32.80
C ALA A 19 31.20 -8.94 32.90
N CYS A 20 30.69 -8.45 34.04
CA CYS A 20 29.27 -8.18 34.20
C CYS A 20 28.76 -7.13 33.19
N VAL A 21 29.48 -6.01 33.00
CA VAL A 21 29.08 -4.98 32.02
C VAL A 21 29.09 -5.52 30.60
N PHE A 22 30.10 -6.33 30.24
CA PHE A 22 30.18 -6.98 28.93
C PHE A 22 29.04 -7.97 28.68
N LEU A 23 28.62 -8.69 29.72
CA LEU A 23 27.50 -9.63 29.64
C LEU A 23 26.16 -8.90 29.52
N ILE A 24 25.98 -7.76 30.19
CA ILE A 24 24.73 -6.98 30.14
C ILE A 24 24.56 -6.28 28.78
N SER A 25 25.65 -5.85 28.13
CA SER A 25 25.60 -5.20 26.82
C SER A 25 25.27 -6.14 25.65
N HIS A 26 25.35 -7.45 25.86
CA HIS A 26 24.99 -8.48 24.86
C HIS A 26 23.69 -9.21 25.17
N ILE A 27 22.84 -8.68 26.04
CA ILE A 27 21.50 -9.23 26.24
C ILE A 27 20.67 -8.85 25.01
N PRO A 28 20.20 -9.81 24.19
CA PRO A 28 19.29 -9.50 23.10
C PRO A 28 18.00 -8.92 23.70
N HIS A 29 17.72 -7.65 23.40
CA HIS A 29 16.46 -7.03 23.77
C HIS A 29 15.33 -7.70 22.98
N PRO A 30 14.17 -7.99 23.61
CA PRO A 30 13.03 -8.50 22.88
C PRO A 30 12.59 -7.45 21.85
N LYS A 31 12.44 -7.90 20.59
CA LYS A 31 11.95 -7.05 19.49
C LYS A 31 10.50 -6.63 19.74
N ALA A 32 10.16 -5.41 19.33
CA ALA A 32 8.78 -4.94 19.33
C ALA A 32 8.00 -5.55 18.15
N ASP A 33 6.74 -5.86 18.36
CA ASP A 33 5.87 -6.35 17.28
C ASP A 33 5.44 -5.21 16.35
N SER A 34 5.28 -5.55 15.07
CA SER A 34 4.86 -4.61 14.03
C SER A 34 3.55 -5.03 13.38
N LYS A 35 2.90 -4.08 12.71
CA LYS A 35 1.60 -4.24 12.06
C LYS A 35 1.60 -3.48 10.73
N ILE A 36 1.07 -4.11 9.68
CA ILE A 36 0.74 -3.45 8.42
C ILE A 36 -0.77 -3.38 8.30
N VAL A 37 -1.27 -2.24 7.81
CA VAL A 37 -2.69 -2.04 7.47
C VAL A 37 -2.79 -1.40 6.09
N MET A 38 -3.76 -1.80 5.28
CA MET A 38 -4.07 -1.18 4.00
C MET A 38 -4.85 0.11 4.26
N THR A 39 -4.42 1.19 3.63
CA THR A 39 -5.03 2.52 3.78
C THR A 39 -5.70 3.02 2.51
N SER A 40 -5.48 2.38 1.37
CA SER A 40 -6.21 2.64 0.13
C SER A 40 -7.58 1.99 0.12
N ASN A 41 -8.42 2.39 -0.84
CA ASN A 41 -9.72 1.76 -1.06
C ASN A 41 -9.58 0.30 -1.52
N ALA A 42 -10.60 -0.52 -1.23
CA ALA A 42 -10.67 -1.90 -1.71
C ALA A 42 -11.04 -2.00 -3.20
N THR A 43 -11.44 -0.89 -3.83
CA THR A 43 -11.64 -0.79 -5.28
C THR A 43 -10.79 0.36 -5.79
N LEU A 44 -9.92 0.05 -6.76
CA LEU A 44 -8.94 0.97 -7.34
C LEU A 44 -9.10 0.97 -8.85
N THR A 45 -8.93 2.13 -9.46
CA THR A 45 -8.83 2.30 -10.90
C THR A 45 -7.36 2.45 -11.29
N GLU A 46 -6.98 2.06 -12.50
CA GLU A 46 -5.67 2.39 -13.08
C GLU A 46 -5.34 3.89 -12.88
N GLY A 47 -4.17 4.15 -12.30
CA GLY A 47 -3.73 5.49 -11.90
C GLY A 47 -4.06 5.86 -10.44
N ASP A 48 -4.86 5.07 -9.72
CA ASP A 48 -5.03 5.25 -8.28
C ASP A 48 -3.80 4.75 -7.51
N ASN A 49 -3.61 5.27 -6.30
CA ASN A 49 -2.53 4.81 -5.42
C ASN A 49 -3.01 3.69 -4.49
N PHE A 50 -2.36 2.54 -4.59
CA PHE A 50 -2.39 1.53 -3.54
C PHE A 50 -1.49 1.99 -2.39
N THR A 51 -2.00 1.98 -1.16
CA THR A 51 -1.27 2.48 0.02
C THR A 51 -1.44 1.58 1.23
N VAL A 52 -0.37 1.49 2.01
CA VAL A 52 -0.32 0.78 3.29
C VAL A 52 0.38 1.65 4.35
N LYS A 53 0.12 1.33 5.61
CA LYS A 53 0.81 1.92 6.77
C LYS A 53 1.43 0.84 7.64
N LEU A 54 2.71 1.01 7.97
CA LEU A 54 3.50 0.16 8.85
C LEU A 54 3.72 0.87 10.20
N THR A 55 3.30 0.22 11.28
CA THR A 55 3.47 0.73 12.66
C THR A 55 3.98 -0.36 13.59
N ASP A 56 4.41 0.02 14.79
CA ASP A 56 4.40 -0.90 15.93
C ASP A 56 2.95 -1.20 16.38
N LEU A 57 2.78 -2.05 17.40
CA LEU A 57 1.45 -2.33 17.96
C LEU A 57 0.79 -1.14 18.69
N ASN A 58 1.57 -0.12 19.08
CA ASN A 58 1.06 1.09 19.73
C ASN A 58 0.62 2.16 18.70
N GLY A 59 0.84 1.91 17.40
CA GLY A 59 0.52 2.85 16.32
C GLY A 59 1.66 3.83 16.00
N THR A 60 2.84 3.66 16.58
CA THR A 60 4.02 4.44 16.24
C THR A 60 4.46 4.10 14.82
N PRO A 61 4.61 5.08 13.93
CA PRO A 61 5.00 4.81 12.54
C PRO A 61 6.43 4.29 12.44
N LEU A 62 6.63 3.27 11.60
CA LEU A 62 7.98 2.75 11.31
C LEU A 62 8.45 3.27 9.95
N SER A 63 9.33 4.26 9.97
CA SER A 63 9.87 4.91 8.77
C SER A 63 11.09 4.21 8.19
N ASN A 64 11.32 4.41 6.89
CA ASN A 64 12.48 3.88 6.15
C ASN A 64 12.58 2.34 6.14
N GLN A 65 11.44 1.66 6.23
CA GLN A 65 11.38 0.21 6.28
C GLN A 65 11.00 -0.35 4.90
N LYS A 66 11.72 -1.39 4.47
CA LYS A 66 11.44 -2.08 3.20
C LYS A 66 10.21 -2.97 3.33
N ILE A 67 9.21 -2.76 2.48
CA ILE A 67 7.96 -3.52 2.42
C ILE A 67 7.85 -4.17 1.04
N ASN A 68 7.52 -5.45 0.97
CA ASN A 68 7.29 -6.15 -0.30
C ASN A 68 5.80 -6.38 -0.49
N VAL A 69 5.28 -5.96 -1.64
CA VAL A 69 3.88 -6.13 -2.03
C VAL A 69 3.82 -7.09 -3.20
N THR A 70 2.92 -8.06 -3.13
CA THR A 70 2.59 -8.99 -4.20
C THR A 70 1.09 -8.97 -4.44
N ILE A 71 0.68 -8.67 -5.67
CA ILE A 71 -0.72 -8.73 -6.11
C ILE A 71 -0.85 -9.90 -7.08
N VAL A 72 -1.86 -10.72 -6.88
CA VAL A 72 -2.19 -11.85 -7.77
C VAL A 72 -3.64 -11.70 -8.20
N SER A 73 -3.86 -11.60 -9.52
CA SER A 73 -5.20 -11.60 -10.12
C SER A 73 -5.62 -13.02 -10.47
N GLY A 74 -6.92 -13.29 -10.41
CA GLY A 74 -7.52 -14.55 -10.86
C GLY A 74 -7.35 -14.84 -12.36
N SER A 75 -6.97 -13.85 -13.17
CA SER A 75 -6.70 -13.98 -14.62
C SER A 75 -5.22 -14.24 -14.96
N ASN A 76 -4.43 -14.73 -14.00
CA ASN A 76 -2.97 -15.00 -14.10
C ASN A 76 -2.06 -13.75 -14.19
N GLY A 77 -2.58 -12.55 -13.93
CA GLY A 77 -1.77 -11.34 -13.74
C GLY A 77 -1.07 -11.36 -12.37
N SER A 78 0.19 -10.94 -12.30
CA SER A 78 0.88 -10.74 -11.02
C SER A 78 1.75 -9.49 -11.04
N LEU A 79 1.70 -8.73 -9.95
CA LEU A 79 2.52 -7.54 -9.73
C LEU A 79 3.33 -7.71 -8.45
N GLN A 80 4.62 -7.42 -8.50
CA GLN A 80 5.49 -7.37 -7.33
C GLN A 80 6.17 -6.00 -7.24
N LYS A 81 6.14 -5.39 -6.06
CA LYS A 81 6.76 -4.09 -5.78
C LYS A 81 7.51 -4.14 -4.45
N SER A 82 8.67 -3.49 -4.42
CA SER A 82 9.39 -3.21 -3.18
C SER A 82 9.26 -1.73 -2.88
N LEU A 83 8.67 -1.41 -1.73
CA LEU A 83 8.42 -0.05 -1.27
C LEU A 83 9.28 0.25 -0.05
N VAL A 84 9.41 1.53 0.27
CA VAL A 84 10.04 2.01 1.52
C VAL A 84 9.04 2.92 2.22
N SER A 85 8.77 2.67 3.50
CA SER A 85 7.87 3.52 4.28
C SER A 85 8.47 4.90 4.53
N ASP A 86 7.62 5.93 4.49
CA ASP A 86 8.00 7.31 4.76
C ASP A 86 8.04 7.63 6.27
N ALA A 87 8.22 8.90 6.63
CA ALA A 87 8.25 9.36 8.02
C ALA A 87 6.94 9.11 8.80
N LYS A 88 5.81 8.89 8.11
CA LYS A 88 4.52 8.55 8.70
C LYS A 88 4.25 7.04 8.69
N GLY A 89 5.23 6.24 8.27
CA GLY A 89 5.11 4.80 8.11
C GLY A 89 4.30 4.40 6.89
N GLU A 90 3.99 5.33 5.99
CA GLU A 90 3.15 5.09 4.81
C GLU A 90 4.02 4.68 3.61
N ALA A 91 3.53 3.75 2.82
CA ALA A 91 4.17 3.31 1.58
C ALA A 91 3.09 3.02 0.52
N GLY A 92 3.37 3.36 -0.73
CA GLY A 92 2.42 3.13 -1.80
C GLY A 92 3.03 3.23 -3.19
N PHE A 93 2.23 2.87 -4.18
CA PHE A 93 2.56 3.01 -5.60
C PHE A 93 1.29 3.17 -6.43
N GLU A 94 1.44 3.76 -7.61
CA GLU A 94 0.35 3.89 -8.59
C GLU A 94 0.06 2.55 -9.26
N VAL A 95 -1.21 2.15 -9.27
CA VAL A 95 -1.66 0.88 -9.83
C VAL A 95 -1.72 0.96 -11.36
N ASP A 96 -1.11 -0.03 -12.01
CA ASP A 96 -1.13 -0.23 -13.46
C ASP A 96 -2.06 -1.39 -13.86
N THR A 97 -2.12 -1.69 -15.16
CA THR A 97 -3.00 -2.74 -15.71
C THR A 97 -2.45 -4.16 -15.58
N SER A 98 -1.36 -4.40 -14.84
CA SER A 98 -0.73 -5.73 -14.74
C SER A 98 -1.56 -6.75 -13.97
N ALA A 99 -2.51 -6.30 -13.16
CA ALA A 99 -3.36 -7.16 -12.33
C ALA A 99 -4.80 -6.61 -12.27
N ILE A 100 -5.51 -6.61 -13.40
CA ILE A 100 -6.92 -6.22 -13.46
C ILE A 100 -7.83 -7.32 -12.87
N GLY A 101 -8.91 -6.90 -12.23
CA GLY A 101 -9.96 -7.76 -11.69
C GLY A 101 -9.89 -7.93 -10.18
N ASN A 102 -10.49 -9.01 -9.68
CA ASN A 102 -10.44 -9.35 -8.26
C ASN A 102 -9.07 -9.96 -7.95
N CYS A 103 -8.35 -9.31 -7.03
CA CYS A 103 -6.97 -9.60 -6.72
C CYS A 103 -6.79 -9.91 -5.23
N ALA A 104 -5.89 -10.85 -4.93
CA ALA A 104 -5.34 -11.03 -3.60
C ALA A 104 -4.05 -10.22 -3.47
N VAL A 105 -4.02 -9.29 -2.52
CA VAL A 105 -2.86 -8.46 -2.20
C VAL A 105 -2.20 -8.99 -0.94
N MET A 106 -0.94 -9.38 -1.04
CA MET A 106 -0.11 -9.82 0.07
C MET A 106 0.96 -8.78 0.31
N VAL A 107 1.09 -8.31 1.56
CA VAL A 107 2.11 -7.34 1.94
C VAL A 107 2.94 -7.90 3.07
N LYS A 108 4.26 -7.84 2.93
CA LYS A 108 5.20 -8.45 3.88
C LYS A 108 6.28 -7.45 4.29
N TYR A 109 6.45 -7.34 5.60
CA TYR A 109 7.60 -6.72 6.25
C TYR A 109 8.39 -7.80 6.97
N ALA A 110 9.69 -7.90 6.68
CA ALA A 110 10.53 -8.98 7.22
C ALA A 110 10.96 -8.77 8.68
N GLY A 111 10.83 -7.55 9.21
CA GLY A 111 11.44 -7.16 10.49
C GLY A 111 12.86 -6.60 10.31
N ASN A 112 13.44 -6.15 11.41
CA ASN A 112 14.83 -5.75 11.56
C ASN A 112 15.29 -6.08 12.99
N ASP A 113 16.44 -5.57 13.45
CA ASP A 113 16.96 -5.87 14.80
C ASP A 113 16.09 -5.35 15.95
N GLU A 114 15.21 -4.38 15.68
CA GLU A 114 14.33 -3.74 16.68
C GLU A 114 12.90 -4.28 16.62
N PHE A 115 12.42 -4.66 15.43
CA PHE A 115 11.04 -5.01 15.18
C PHE A 115 10.88 -6.40 14.57
N ASN A 116 9.91 -7.16 15.05
CA ASN A 116 9.49 -8.41 14.43
C ASN A 116 8.83 -8.12 13.08
N GLY A 117 8.96 -9.07 12.15
CA GLY A 117 8.26 -9.00 10.87
C GLY A 117 6.76 -9.27 10.99
N CYS A 118 6.00 -8.75 10.04
CA CYS A 118 4.56 -8.98 9.95
C CYS A 118 4.12 -9.08 8.49
N ASN A 119 2.90 -9.56 8.29
CA ASN A 119 2.30 -9.68 6.97
C ASN A 119 0.80 -9.41 7.04
N MET A 120 0.22 -9.06 5.90
CA MET A 120 -1.22 -8.94 5.72
C MET A 120 -1.61 -9.51 4.35
N THR A 121 -2.86 -9.97 4.24
CA THR A 121 -3.46 -10.37 2.97
C THR A 121 -4.86 -9.80 2.89
N GLU A 122 -5.17 -9.09 1.81
CA GLU A 122 -6.45 -8.43 1.58
C GLU A 122 -6.93 -8.63 0.16
N ASN A 123 -8.24 -8.58 -0.06
CA ASN A 123 -8.81 -8.62 -1.41
C ASN A 123 -9.06 -7.20 -1.92
N VAL A 124 -8.61 -6.92 -3.13
CA VAL A 124 -8.80 -5.62 -3.80
C VAL A 124 -9.31 -5.88 -5.21
N ARG A 125 -10.19 -5.01 -5.70
CA ARG A 125 -10.64 -5.00 -7.10
C ARG A 125 -9.93 -3.88 -7.85
N ILE A 126 -9.22 -4.23 -8.91
CA ILE A 126 -8.53 -3.26 -9.79
C ILE A 126 -9.28 -3.17 -11.11
N GLU A 127 -9.64 -1.96 -11.50
CA GLU A 127 -10.38 -1.67 -12.73
C GLU A 127 -9.51 -0.87 -13.70
N GLN A 128 -9.67 -1.13 -14.99
CA GLN A 128 -9.00 -0.33 -16.02
C GLN A 128 -9.66 1.05 -16.11
N LYS A 129 -8.88 2.09 -16.33
CA LYS A 129 -9.43 3.43 -16.53
C LYS A 129 -10.13 3.50 -17.89
N VAL A 130 -11.40 3.89 -17.89
CA VAL A 130 -12.16 4.13 -19.14
C VAL A 130 -11.98 5.59 -19.55
N VAL A 131 -11.48 5.81 -20.77
CA VAL A 131 -11.40 7.15 -21.37
C VAL A 131 -12.38 7.23 -22.53
N ILE A 132 -13.45 8.01 -22.35
CA ILE A 132 -14.42 8.30 -23.41
C ILE A 132 -13.90 9.48 -24.22
N ILE A 133 -13.58 9.26 -25.49
CA ILE A 133 -13.20 10.33 -26.42
C ILE A 133 -14.41 10.64 -27.30
N ASN A 134 -15.03 11.80 -27.08
CA ASN A 134 -16.08 12.31 -27.97
C ASN A 134 -15.41 13.00 -29.17
N THR A 135 -15.31 12.30 -30.30
CA THR A 135 -14.82 12.88 -31.56
C THR A 135 -15.99 13.32 -32.45
N ASN A 136 -16.20 14.63 -32.57
CA ASN A 136 -17.13 15.22 -33.56
C ASN A 136 -16.50 15.35 -34.97
N SER A 137 -15.70 14.40 -35.41
CA SER A 137 -15.00 14.51 -36.70
C SER A 137 -14.91 13.18 -37.42
N THR A 138 -15.65 13.09 -38.53
CA THR A 138 -15.54 12.04 -39.54
C THR A 138 -14.14 12.04 -40.15
N ASN A 139 -13.37 10.97 -39.89
CA ASN A 139 -12.31 10.37 -40.72
C ASN A 139 -11.18 9.81 -39.83
N ILE A 140 -11.39 8.61 -39.28
CA ILE A 140 -10.28 7.80 -38.75
C ILE A 140 -9.89 6.81 -39.84
N LEU A 141 -8.74 7.04 -40.50
CA LEU A 141 -8.05 6.01 -41.27
C LEU A 141 -7.59 4.93 -40.29
N ALA A 142 -8.22 3.77 -40.37
CA ALA A 142 -8.00 2.63 -39.49
C ALA A 142 -6.60 2.02 -39.72
N ASN A 143 -5.73 2.14 -38.73
CA ASN A 143 -4.65 1.18 -38.50
C ASN A 143 -4.92 0.49 -37.17
N ASN A 144 -5.65 -0.63 -37.28
CA ASN A 144 -5.73 -1.77 -36.38
C ASN A 144 -5.59 -1.49 -34.86
N THR A 145 -6.71 -1.23 -34.19
CA THR A 145 -6.93 -1.70 -32.82
C THR A 145 -8.41 -2.02 -32.67
N THR A 146 -8.71 -3.30 -32.48
CA THR A 146 -10.07 -3.81 -32.27
C THR A 146 -10.65 -3.22 -30.99
N TYR A 147 -11.57 -2.26 -31.12
CA TYR A 147 -12.47 -1.87 -30.05
C TYR A 147 -13.82 -2.54 -30.32
N SER A 148 -14.27 -3.37 -29.37
CA SER A 148 -15.62 -3.93 -29.41
C SER A 148 -16.61 -2.78 -29.21
N SER A 149 -17.52 -2.60 -30.18
CA SER A 149 -18.56 -1.58 -30.14
C SER A 149 -19.47 -1.79 -28.94
N VAL A 150 -19.58 -0.76 -28.09
CA VAL A 150 -20.65 -0.64 -27.09
C VAL A 150 -21.88 -0.10 -27.82
N GLU A 151 -22.97 -0.87 -27.84
CA GLU A 151 -24.27 -0.39 -28.30
C GLU A 151 -24.78 0.67 -27.33
N THR A 152 -24.99 1.90 -27.82
CA THR A 152 -25.61 3.00 -27.08
C THR A 152 -27.12 2.80 -27.01
N TYR A 153 -27.67 2.66 -25.81
CA TYR A 153 -29.09 2.88 -25.55
C TYR A 153 -29.32 4.41 -25.45
N GLU A 154 -30.11 4.95 -26.37
CA GLU A 154 -30.58 6.33 -26.34
C GLU A 154 -31.64 6.50 -25.24
N ASP A 155 -31.31 7.19 -24.15
CA ASP A 155 -32.28 7.65 -23.16
C ASP A 155 -33.07 8.85 -23.73
N ASN A 156 -34.28 8.58 -24.19
CA ASN A 156 -35.18 9.57 -24.79
C ASN A 156 -35.91 10.36 -23.68
N TYR A 157 -35.40 11.54 -23.33
CA TYR A 157 -36.11 12.46 -22.43
C TYR A 157 -37.07 13.37 -23.22
N ASN A 158 -38.36 13.02 -23.20
CA ASN A 158 -39.44 13.89 -23.64
C ASN A 158 -39.63 15.06 -22.66
N TYR A 159 -39.39 16.30 -23.10
CA TYR A 159 -39.82 17.50 -22.40
C TYR A 159 -41.14 18.01 -23.00
N TYR A 160 -42.22 17.95 -22.20
CA TYR A 160 -43.46 18.67 -22.49
C TYR A 160 -43.26 20.15 -22.18
N TYR A 161 -43.56 21.03 -23.14
CA TYR A 161 -43.73 22.46 -22.89
C TYR A 161 -45.24 22.78 -22.93
N GLU A 162 -45.76 23.27 -21.80
CA GLU A 162 -47.05 23.97 -21.70
C GLU A 162 -46.88 25.45 -22.09
N GLY A 163 -47.90 26.02 -22.75
CA GLY A 163 -48.03 27.45 -23.10
C GLY A 163 -47.58 27.71 -24.55
N ASP A 164 -48.39 28.28 -25.45
CA ASP A 164 -49.15 29.51 -25.26
C ASP A 164 -50.53 29.50 -25.95
N VAL A 165 -51.48 30.15 -25.28
CA VAL A 165 -52.79 30.55 -25.80
C VAL A 165 -52.62 31.64 -26.86
N GLN A 166 -53.25 31.47 -28.02
CA GLN A 166 -53.53 32.57 -28.96
C GLN A 166 -55.00 32.56 -29.33
N THR A 167 -55.74 33.49 -28.75
CA THR A 167 -57.06 33.96 -29.18
C THR A 167 -56.95 34.73 -30.48
N TYR A 168 -57.74 34.36 -31.48
CA TYR A 168 -58.25 35.32 -32.46
C TYR A 168 -59.78 35.23 -32.52
N VAL A 169 -60.34 36.43 -32.56
CA VAL A 169 -61.75 36.81 -32.41
C VAL A 169 -62.31 37.10 -33.80
N ASP A 170 -63.61 36.81 -33.93
CA ASP A 170 -64.58 37.00 -35.04
C ASP A 170 -64.50 36.08 -36.27
#